data_AF-A0A2Z5QXI2-F1
#
_entry.id   AF-A0A2Z5QXI2-F1
#
_cell.length_a   1.000
_cell.length_b   1.000
_cell.length_c   1.000
_cell.angle_alpha   90.00
_cell.angle_beta   90.00
_cell.angle_gamma   90.00
#
_symmetry.space_group_name_H-M   'P 1'
#
loop_
_entity.id
_entity.type
_entity.pdbx_description
1 polymer ?
#
loop_
_entity_poly.entity_id
_entity_poly.type
_entity_poly.pdbx_seq_one_letter_code
_entity_poly.pdbx_strand_id
1 'polypeptide(L)'
;MDGCNPGDGPQNLHVILIDNGRTAVLADELGRQALRCIRCSACMNVCPVYERAGGHAYGSTYPGPIGAILSPQLSGIEAAHNNSLPYASSLCGACYEVCPVKINFPEVLVHLRGKDVDAKHAAGEFAGRKKHAPTQMDAMMYGAKKLFSSGKMMAVAERGLPMSRLITGKKHKISKLPGIVGGWTEYRDIPEPPKESFRNWWRKEKSGAPARDSAQRVDIAALIEANKGKAAEAAANAKAAMDAQAAHDPKESA
;
A
#
# COMPACT_ATOMS: atom_id res chain seq x y z
N MET A 1 -36.87 -14.77 4.40
CA MET A 1 -38.22 -14.83 4.97
C MET A 1 -38.13 -14.08 6.28
N ASP A 2 -38.25 -12.76 6.20
CA ASP A 2 -38.41 -11.91 7.39
C ASP A 2 -39.71 -11.16 7.12
N GLY A 3 -40.83 -11.70 7.58
CA GLY A 3 -42.11 -11.05 7.38
C GLY A 3 -42.25 -9.88 8.35
N CYS A 4 -42.69 -8.74 7.83
CA CYS A 4 -42.92 -7.51 8.59
C CYS A 4 -44.19 -7.57 9.46
N ASN A 5 -44.86 -8.74 9.52
CA ASN A 5 -46.09 -8.96 10.24
C ASN A 5 -45.83 -9.60 11.62
N PRO A 6 -46.61 -9.24 12.64
CA PRO A 6 -46.60 -9.93 13.92
C PRO A 6 -46.90 -11.43 13.72
N GLY A 7 -45.93 -12.30 14.03
CA GLY A 7 -46.03 -13.76 13.88
C GLY A 7 -45.13 -14.39 12.81
N ASP A 8 -44.50 -13.59 11.94
CA ASP A 8 -43.63 -14.07 10.85
C ASP A 8 -42.14 -14.22 11.24
N GLY A 9 -41.83 -14.29 12.54
CA GLY A 9 -40.47 -14.44 13.05
C GLY A 9 -40.14 -15.89 13.45
N PRO A 10 -38.86 -16.30 13.42
CA PRO A 10 -38.47 -17.59 13.96
C PRO A 10 -38.81 -17.67 15.46
N GLN A 11 -39.39 -18.80 15.90
CA GLN A 11 -39.68 -19.02 17.33
C GLN A 11 -38.42 -18.99 18.20
N ASN A 12 -37.28 -19.37 17.64
CA ASN A 12 -35.97 -19.31 18.28
C ASN A 12 -34.93 -18.77 17.28
N LEU A 13 -34.19 -17.73 17.66
CA LEU A 13 -33.06 -17.18 16.90
C LEU A 13 -31.76 -17.52 17.64
N HIS A 14 -30.89 -18.30 17.00
CA HIS A 14 -29.55 -18.59 17.52
C HIS A 14 -28.52 -17.86 16.65
N VAL A 15 -27.82 -16.88 17.24
CA VAL A 15 -26.74 -16.14 16.55
C VAL A 15 -25.40 -16.75 16.97
N ILE A 16 -24.70 -17.37 16.02
CA ILE A 16 -23.36 -17.93 16.23
C ILE A 16 -22.34 -16.98 15.60
N LEU A 17 -21.53 -16.33 16.43
CA LEU A 17 -20.45 -15.44 16.01
C LEU A 17 -19.17 -16.25 15.81
N ILE A 18 -18.67 -16.31 14.57
CA ILE A 18 -17.43 -17.00 14.23
C ILE A 18 -16.40 -15.98 13.75
N ASP A 19 -15.22 -15.97 14.36
CA ASP A 19 -14.14 -15.04 14.00
C ASP A 19 -13.63 -15.27 12.56
N ASN A 20 -13.47 -16.53 12.15
CA ASN A 20 -12.99 -16.93 10.82
C ASN A 20 -11.64 -16.27 10.44
N GLY A 21 -10.74 -16.13 11.41
CA GLY A 21 -9.41 -15.55 11.21
C GLY A 21 -9.37 -14.02 11.24
N ARG A 22 -10.51 -13.33 11.41
CA ARG A 22 -10.59 -11.86 11.42
C ARG A 22 -9.77 -11.23 12.55
N THR A 23 -9.66 -11.88 13.71
CA THR A 23 -8.81 -11.40 14.81
C THR A 23 -7.33 -11.42 14.42
N ALA A 24 -6.88 -12.43 13.66
CA ALA A 24 -5.51 -12.47 13.15
C ALA A 24 -5.26 -11.39 12.09
N VAL A 25 -6.23 -11.14 11.21
CA VAL A 25 -6.17 -10.03 10.23
C VAL A 25 -6.12 -8.68 10.94
N LEU A 26 -6.88 -8.52 12.03
CA LEU A 26 -6.91 -7.28 12.81
C LEU A 26 -5.56 -6.96 13.47
N ALA A 27 -4.80 -7.98 13.87
CA ALA A 27 -3.47 -7.80 14.45
C ALA A 27 -2.47 -7.19 13.45
N ASP A 28 -2.60 -7.48 12.15
CA ASP A 28 -1.73 -6.94 11.10
C ASP A 28 -2.01 -5.45 10.87
N GLU A 29 -1.03 -4.58 11.12
CA GLU A 29 -1.18 -3.12 10.98
C GLU A 29 -1.52 -2.67 9.55
N LEU A 30 -0.89 -3.31 8.56
CA LEU A 30 -1.15 -3.02 7.15
C LEU A 30 -2.35 -3.85 6.65
N GLY A 31 -2.41 -5.11 7.06
CA GLY A 31 -3.42 -6.08 6.64
C GLY A 31 -4.86 -5.75 7.08
N ARG A 32 -5.03 -5.20 8.29
CA ARG A 32 -6.35 -4.88 8.89
C ARG A 32 -7.19 -3.93 8.06
N GLN A 33 -6.58 -3.18 7.13
CA GLN A 33 -7.31 -2.32 6.20
C GLN A 33 -8.41 -3.09 5.44
N ALA A 34 -8.15 -4.36 5.09
CA ALA A 34 -9.11 -5.20 4.38
C ALA A 34 -10.45 -5.38 5.14
N LEU A 35 -10.43 -5.32 6.47
CA LEU A 35 -11.62 -5.47 7.32
C LEU A 35 -12.58 -4.27 7.24
N ARG A 36 -12.15 -3.14 6.68
CA ARG A 36 -13.03 -1.97 6.43
C ARG A 36 -13.94 -2.18 5.22
N CYS A 37 -13.74 -3.24 4.44
CA CYS A 37 -14.45 -3.44 3.19
C CYS A 37 -15.96 -3.59 3.39
N ILE A 38 -16.74 -2.70 2.78
CA ILE A 38 -18.21 -2.73 2.76
C ILE A 38 -18.79 -3.51 1.57
N ARG A 39 -17.95 -4.27 0.86
CA ARG A 39 -18.32 -5.07 -0.33
C ARG A 39 -19.05 -4.28 -1.44
N CYS A 40 -18.72 -3.01 -1.64
CA CYS A 40 -19.31 -2.14 -2.67
C CYS A 40 -18.90 -2.45 -4.12
N SER A 41 -18.08 -3.49 -4.36
CA SER A 41 -17.54 -3.93 -5.67
C SER A 41 -16.79 -2.90 -6.54
N ALA A 42 -16.65 -1.63 -6.13
CA ALA A 42 -15.95 -0.60 -6.90
C ALA A 42 -14.52 -1.01 -7.32
N CYS A 43 -13.76 -1.63 -6.41
CA CYS A 43 -12.41 -2.11 -6.71
C CYS A 43 -12.38 -3.20 -7.80
N MET A 44 -13.41 -4.04 -7.89
CA MET A 44 -13.48 -5.10 -8.90
C MET A 44 -13.71 -4.51 -10.29
N ASN A 45 -14.63 -3.55 -10.39
CA ASN A 45 -15.01 -2.94 -11.67
C ASN A 45 -13.89 -2.10 -12.31
N VAL A 46 -13.00 -1.53 -11.50
CA VAL A 46 -11.86 -0.72 -12.01
C VAL A 46 -10.61 -1.56 -12.26
N CYS A 47 -10.58 -2.83 -11.85
CA CYS A 47 -9.35 -3.61 -11.89
C CYS A 47 -9.15 -4.25 -13.26
N PRO A 48 -8.08 -3.89 -14.01
CA PRO A 48 -7.85 -4.44 -15.34
C PRO A 48 -7.48 -5.94 -15.31
N VAL A 49 -6.92 -6.43 -14.19
CA VAL A 49 -6.62 -7.86 -14.02
C VAL A 49 -7.91 -8.65 -13.81
N TYR A 50 -8.80 -8.14 -12.95
CA TYR A 50 -10.08 -8.79 -12.68
C TYR A 50 -10.97 -8.84 -13.93
N GLU A 51 -11.01 -7.74 -14.69
CA GLU A 51 -11.75 -7.66 -15.96
C GLU A 51 -11.34 -8.75 -16.95
N ARG A 52 -10.05 -9.11 -16.99
CA ARG A 52 -9.52 -10.12 -17.92
C ARG A 52 -9.54 -11.54 -17.37
N ALA A 53 -9.23 -11.73 -16.09
CA ALA A 53 -9.12 -13.06 -15.49
C ALA A 53 -10.46 -13.61 -14.96
N GLY A 54 -11.39 -12.73 -14.60
CA GLY A 54 -12.65 -13.09 -13.94
C GLY A 54 -12.47 -13.58 -12.50
N GLY A 55 -13.58 -13.85 -11.82
CA GLY A 55 -13.59 -14.21 -10.39
C GLY A 55 -13.09 -15.62 -10.07
N HIS A 56 -13.27 -16.58 -10.97
CA HIS A 56 -12.86 -17.96 -10.74
C HIS A 56 -11.33 -18.12 -10.60
N ALA A 57 -10.55 -17.26 -11.27
CA ALA A 57 -9.10 -17.27 -11.20
C ALA A 57 -8.55 -16.96 -9.79
N TYR A 58 -9.35 -16.36 -8.91
CA TYR A 58 -8.97 -16.06 -7.53
C TYR A 58 -9.25 -17.25 -6.59
N GLY A 59 -10.04 -18.24 -7.03
CA GLY A 59 -10.37 -19.48 -6.32
C GLY A 59 -10.81 -19.30 -4.85
N SER A 60 -11.42 -18.17 -4.53
CA SER A 60 -11.91 -17.85 -3.19
C SER A 60 -13.31 -17.26 -3.30
N THR A 61 -14.06 -17.29 -2.18
CA THR A 61 -15.37 -16.63 -2.07
C THR A 61 -15.26 -15.11 -2.22
N TYR A 62 -14.08 -14.55 -2.01
CA TYR A 62 -13.75 -13.16 -2.28
C TYR A 62 -12.96 -13.07 -3.59
N PRO A 63 -13.55 -12.56 -4.68
CA PRO A 63 -12.84 -12.37 -5.94
C PRO A 63 -12.19 -10.97 -6.03
N GLY A 64 -11.42 -10.73 -7.09
CA GLY A 64 -10.88 -9.41 -7.43
C GLY A 64 -9.88 -8.84 -6.41
N PRO A 65 -9.61 -7.53 -6.43
CA PRO A 65 -8.60 -6.91 -5.56
C PRO A 65 -8.84 -7.13 -4.08
N ILE A 66 -10.10 -7.19 -3.63
CA ILE A 66 -10.43 -7.50 -2.24
C ILE A 66 -10.09 -8.94 -1.88
N GLY A 67 -10.38 -9.90 -2.77
CA GLY A 67 -9.96 -11.28 -2.63
C GLY A 67 -8.46 -11.43 -2.50
N ALA A 68 -7.73 -10.69 -3.35
CA ALA A 68 -6.28 -10.76 -3.38
C ALA A 68 -5.60 -10.36 -2.07
N ILE A 69 -6.22 -9.45 -1.30
CA ILE A 69 -5.68 -9.06 0.00
C ILE A 69 -6.33 -9.82 1.16
N LEU A 70 -7.62 -10.17 1.09
CA LEU A 70 -8.33 -10.71 2.25
C LEU A 70 -8.17 -12.23 2.39
N SER A 71 -8.24 -12.99 1.30
CA SER A 71 -8.22 -14.46 1.36
C SER A 71 -6.92 -15.03 1.95
N PRO A 72 -5.72 -14.54 1.57
CA PRO A 72 -4.46 -14.97 2.20
C PRO A 72 -4.38 -14.64 3.69
N GLN A 73 -5.09 -13.60 4.14
CA GLN A 73 -5.09 -13.19 5.55
C GLN A 73 -6.06 -14.01 6.40
N LEU A 74 -7.22 -14.39 5.86
CA LEU A 74 -8.21 -15.19 6.58
C LEU A 74 -7.81 -16.66 6.69
N SER A 75 -7.31 -17.24 5.59
CA SER A 75 -7.03 -18.69 5.52
C SER A 75 -5.55 -19.03 5.58
N GLY A 76 -4.67 -18.03 5.61
CA GLY A 76 -3.21 -18.20 5.56
C GLY A 76 -2.66 -18.09 4.13
N ILE A 77 -1.44 -17.57 4.02
CA ILE A 77 -0.82 -17.26 2.73
C ILE A 77 -0.39 -18.52 1.96
N GLU A 78 -0.10 -19.61 2.66
CA GLU A 78 0.28 -20.89 2.07
C GLU A 78 -0.92 -21.80 1.78
N ALA A 79 -2.12 -21.40 2.19
CA ALA A 79 -3.32 -22.22 2.01
C ALA A 79 -3.80 -22.20 0.56
N ALA A 80 -4.02 -23.39 -0.01
CA ALA A 80 -4.47 -23.59 -1.39
C ALA A 80 -3.65 -22.75 -2.39
N HIS A 81 -4.30 -21.87 -3.15
CA HIS A 81 -3.68 -20.98 -4.14
C HIS A 81 -3.56 -19.53 -3.64
N ASN A 82 -3.68 -19.28 -2.33
CA ASN A 82 -3.60 -17.93 -1.75
C ASN A 82 -2.25 -17.24 -2.00
N ASN A 83 -1.16 -18.01 -2.11
CA ASN A 83 0.18 -17.49 -2.38
C ASN A 83 0.29 -16.75 -3.72
N SER A 84 -0.56 -17.09 -4.70
CA SER A 84 -0.59 -16.45 -6.01
C SER A 84 -1.38 -15.14 -6.02
N LEU A 85 -2.31 -14.96 -5.08
CA LEU A 85 -3.26 -13.86 -5.10
C LEU A 85 -2.62 -12.48 -4.93
N PRO A 86 -1.61 -12.27 -4.05
CA PRO A 86 -0.89 -11.00 -3.97
C PRO A 86 -0.24 -10.57 -5.29
N TYR A 87 0.01 -11.51 -6.21
CA TYR A 87 0.61 -11.27 -7.53
C TYR A 87 -0.44 -11.05 -8.63
N ALA A 88 -1.73 -11.25 -8.36
CA ALA A 88 -2.84 -10.96 -9.27
C ALA A 88 -3.16 -9.44 -9.36
N SER A 89 -2.12 -8.62 -9.51
CA SER A 89 -2.21 -7.16 -9.58
C SER A 89 -0.96 -6.54 -10.21
N SER A 90 -1.18 -5.58 -11.10
CA SER A 90 -0.15 -4.70 -11.67
C SER A 90 0.28 -3.57 -10.74
N LEU A 91 -0.29 -3.47 -9.54
CA LEU A 91 -0.07 -2.37 -8.59
C LEU A 91 -0.39 -0.97 -9.15
N CYS A 92 -1.29 -0.87 -10.13
CA CYS A 92 -1.67 0.41 -10.76
C CYS A 92 -2.38 1.42 -9.84
N GLY A 93 -2.87 1.00 -8.67
CA GLY A 93 -3.49 1.91 -7.68
C GLY A 93 -4.94 2.32 -7.94
N ALA A 94 -5.54 1.98 -9.08
CA ALA A 94 -6.92 2.39 -9.40
C ALA A 94 -7.96 1.96 -8.36
N CYS A 95 -7.79 0.78 -7.75
CA CYS A 95 -8.65 0.28 -6.69
C CYS A 95 -8.58 1.10 -5.39
N TYR A 96 -7.46 1.77 -5.10
CA TYR A 96 -7.34 2.69 -3.95
C TYR A 96 -8.13 3.97 -4.19
N GLU A 97 -8.02 4.55 -5.39
CA GLU A 97 -8.69 5.81 -5.74
C GLU A 97 -10.21 5.70 -5.63
N VAL A 98 -10.80 4.63 -6.16
CA VAL A 98 -12.26 4.41 -6.15
C VAL A 98 -12.80 3.87 -4.82
N CYS A 99 -11.95 3.50 -3.86
CA CYS A 99 -12.41 2.87 -2.62
C CYS A 99 -13.05 3.91 -1.67
N PRO A 100 -14.34 3.78 -1.31
CA PRO A 100 -15.00 4.75 -0.43
C PRO A 100 -14.48 4.71 1.00
N VAL A 101 -13.89 3.58 1.42
CA VAL A 101 -13.32 3.35 2.77
C VAL A 101 -11.79 3.40 2.78
N LYS A 102 -11.18 3.90 1.71
CA LYS A 102 -9.73 4.16 1.56
C LYS A 102 -8.86 2.99 2.01
N ILE A 103 -9.10 1.81 1.43
CA ILE A 103 -8.21 0.65 1.57
C ILE A 103 -7.07 0.80 0.56
N ASN A 104 -5.84 0.88 1.05
CA ASN A 104 -4.66 0.96 0.19
C ASN A 104 -4.26 -0.44 -0.32
N PHE A 105 -4.98 -0.97 -1.31
CA PHE A 105 -4.72 -2.31 -1.85
C PHE A 105 -3.27 -2.51 -2.31
N PRO A 106 -2.61 -1.61 -3.06
CA PRO A 106 -1.23 -1.82 -3.48
C PRO A 106 -0.25 -2.05 -2.32
N GLU A 107 -0.38 -1.28 -1.25
CA GLU A 107 0.45 -1.42 -0.05
C GLU A 107 0.25 -2.78 0.63
N VAL A 108 -1.01 -3.18 0.83
CA VAL A 108 -1.32 -4.49 1.43
C VAL A 108 -0.85 -5.64 0.53
N LEU A 109 -0.96 -5.52 -0.80
CA LEU A 109 -0.46 -6.53 -1.74
C LEU A 109 1.06 -6.69 -1.64
N VAL A 110 1.83 -5.58 -1.59
CA VAL A 110 3.29 -5.64 -1.43
C VAL A 110 3.68 -6.26 -0.10
N HIS A 111 2.98 -5.90 0.98
CA HIS A 111 3.15 -6.51 2.30
C HIS A 111 2.93 -8.04 2.27
N LEU A 112 1.85 -8.48 1.63
CA LEU A 112 1.55 -9.91 1.50
C LEU A 112 2.54 -10.65 0.59
N ARG A 113 3.08 -10.01 -0.45
CA ARG A 113 4.18 -10.59 -1.26
C ARG A 113 5.42 -10.82 -0.39
N GLY A 114 5.74 -9.89 0.52
CA GLY A 114 6.80 -10.08 1.51
C GLY A 114 6.55 -11.31 2.39
N LYS A 115 5.34 -11.41 2.95
CA LYS A 115 4.93 -12.56 3.77
C LYS A 115 4.99 -13.91 3.02
N ASP A 116 4.61 -13.95 1.75
CA ASP A 116 4.74 -15.15 0.91
C ASP A 116 6.21 -15.55 0.72
N VAL A 117 7.09 -14.58 0.45
CA VAL A 117 8.53 -14.82 0.33
C VAL A 117 9.10 -15.33 1.64
N ASP A 118 8.79 -14.69 2.77
CA ASP A 118 9.24 -15.10 4.10
C ASP A 118 8.76 -16.52 4.45
N ALA A 119 7.50 -16.85 4.14
CA ALA A 119 6.94 -18.18 4.34
C ALA A 119 7.69 -19.24 3.52
N LYS A 120 7.99 -18.96 2.23
CA LYS A 120 8.79 -19.85 1.37
C LYS A 120 10.20 -20.07 1.91
N HIS A 121 10.83 -19.02 2.46
CA HIS A 121 12.13 -19.15 3.11
C HIS A 121 12.06 -20.04 4.36
N ALA A 122 11.07 -19.81 5.24
CA ALA A 122 10.85 -20.59 6.44
C ALA A 122 10.56 -22.07 6.15
N ALA A 123 9.70 -22.36 5.16
CA ALA A 123 9.43 -23.72 4.69
C ALA A 123 10.69 -24.40 4.12
N GLY A 124 11.59 -23.61 3.50
CA GLY A 124 12.90 -24.08 3.08
C GLY A 124 13.77 -24.53 4.25
N GLU A 125 13.86 -23.71 5.29
CA GLU A 125 14.63 -23.98 6.51
C GLU A 125 14.10 -25.22 7.25
N PHE A 126 12.77 -25.34 7.40
CA PHE A 126 12.15 -26.49 8.06
C PHE A 126 12.36 -27.81 7.27
N ALA A 127 12.43 -27.75 5.94
CA ALA A 127 12.76 -28.88 5.08
C ALA A 127 14.26 -29.26 5.08
N GLY A 128 15.05 -28.74 6.02
CA GLY A 128 16.49 -29.04 6.15
C GLY A 128 17.36 -28.37 5.09
N ARG A 129 16.82 -27.45 4.27
CA ARG A 129 17.64 -26.63 3.38
C ARG A 129 18.35 -25.59 4.25
N LYS A 130 19.68 -25.61 4.28
CA LYS A 130 20.46 -24.55 4.95
C LYS A 130 19.97 -23.18 4.47
N LYS A 131 19.91 -22.19 5.38
CA LYS A 131 19.71 -20.77 5.00
C LYS A 131 20.56 -20.50 3.77
N HIS A 132 19.92 -20.16 2.65
CA HIS A 132 20.66 -19.88 1.42
C HIS A 132 21.69 -18.80 1.78
N ALA A 133 22.97 -19.06 1.50
CA ALA A 133 23.97 -18.01 1.58
C ALA A 133 23.47 -16.86 0.69
N PRO A 134 23.60 -15.58 1.14
CA PRO A 134 23.10 -14.45 0.38
C PRO A 134 23.63 -14.56 -1.05
N THR A 135 22.70 -14.61 -2.01
CA THR A 135 23.04 -14.68 -3.42
C THR A 135 23.75 -13.39 -3.82
N GLN A 136 24.42 -13.41 -4.98
CA GLN A 136 24.99 -12.17 -5.52
C GLN A 136 23.90 -11.08 -5.70
N MET A 137 22.65 -11.48 -5.97
CA MET A 137 21.51 -10.58 -6.05
C MET A 137 21.14 -10.01 -4.68
N ASP A 138 21.14 -10.82 -3.62
CA ASP A 138 20.82 -10.36 -2.26
C ASP A 138 21.84 -9.34 -1.78
N ALA A 139 23.13 -9.61 -2.03
CA ALA A 139 24.20 -8.66 -1.71
C ALA A 139 24.07 -7.36 -2.50
N MET A 140 23.78 -7.46 -3.80
CA MET A 140 23.53 -6.30 -4.67
C MET A 140 22.31 -5.47 -4.20
N MET A 141 21.19 -6.13 -3.89
CA MET A 141 19.97 -5.48 -3.43
C MET A 141 20.13 -4.88 -2.04
N TYR A 142 20.87 -5.53 -1.15
CA TYR A 142 21.23 -4.96 0.15
C TYR A 142 22.10 -3.70 -0.01
N GLY A 143 23.10 -3.75 -0.89
CA GLY A 143 23.92 -2.60 -1.24
C GLY A 143 23.10 -1.44 -1.82
N ALA A 144 22.20 -1.75 -2.76
CA ALA A 144 21.27 -0.79 -3.35
C ALA A 144 20.34 -0.20 -2.28
N LYS A 145 19.76 -1.02 -1.41
CA LYS A 145 18.92 -0.56 -0.27
C LYS A 145 19.68 0.42 0.61
N LYS A 146 20.92 0.10 0.99
CA LYS A 146 21.75 0.96 1.84
C LYS A 146 22.12 2.28 1.16
N LEU A 147 22.32 2.26 -0.16
CA LEU A 147 22.56 3.45 -0.97
C LEU A 147 21.30 4.32 -1.04
N PHE A 148 20.16 3.75 -1.45
CA PHE A 148 18.93 4.49 -1.72
C PHE A 148 18.19 4.94 -0.45
N SER A 149 18.37 4.25 0.68
CA SER A 149 17.76 4.65 1.95
C SER A 149 18.45 5.86 2.61
N SER A 150 19.65 6.26 2.14
CA SER A 150 20.41 7.37 2.71
C SER A 150 20.65 8.47 1.70
N GLY A 151 19.98 9.62 1.91
CA GLY A 151 20.18 10.81 1.08
C GLY A 151 21.63 11.30 1.04
N LYS A 152 22.42 11.08 2.11
CA LYS A 152 23.85 11.41 2.15
C LYS A 152 24.65 10.50 1.21
N MET A 153 24.39 9.20 1.23
CA MET A 153 25.08 8.23 0.36
C MET A 153 24.72 8.46 -1.11
N MET A 154 23.45 8.73 -1.40
CA MET A 154 23.02 9.17 -2.73
C MET A 154 23.73 10.45 -3.17
N ALA A 155 23.85 11.46 -2.31
CA ALA A 155 24.55 12.70 -2.66
C ALA A 155 26.05 12.52 -2.91
N VAL A 156 26.68 11.52 -2.27
CA VAL A 156 28.07 11.14 -2.56
C VAL A 156 28.17 10.39 -3.89
N ALA A 157 27.29 9.42 -4.13
CA ALA A 157 27.23 8.70 -5.40
C ALA A 157 26.94 9.63 -6.59
N GLU A 158 26.03 10.60 -6.42
CA GLU A 158 25.71 11.60 -7.43
C GLU A 158 26.88 12.54 -7.74
N ARG A 159 27.76 12.83 -6.77
CA ARG A 159 29.00 13.57 -7.01
C ARG A 159 30.05 12.75 -7.78
N GLY A 160 29.95 11.43 -7.72
CA GLY A 160 30.76 10.50 -8.50
C GLY A 160 30.29 10.29 -9.93
N LEU A 161 29.10 10.78 -10.31
CA LEU A 161 28.57 10.65 -11.68
C LEU A 161 29.51 11.16 -12.79
N PRO A 162 30.27 12.26 -12.64
CA PRO A 162 31.25 12.68 -13.64
C PRO A 162 32.34 11.63 -13.90
N MET A 163 32.62 10.77 -12.91
CA MET A 163 33.59 9.68 -12.99
C MET A 163 33.01 8.43 -13.68
N SER A 164 31.72 8.41 -14.02
CA SER A 164 31.08 7.31 -14.77
C SER A 164 31.73 7.08 -16.14
N ARG A 165 32.37 8.12 -16.70
CA ARG A 165 33.16 8.09 -17.94
C ARG A 165 34.36 7.17 -17.91
N LEU A 166 34.96 7.01 -16.73
CA LEU A 166 36.08 6.08 -16.54
C LEU A 166 35.62 4.62 -16.64
N ILE A 167 34.35 4.36 -16.32
CA ILE A 167 33.75 3.03 -16.29
C ILE A 167 33.13 2.68 -17.66
N THR A 168 32.60 3.67 -18.38
CA THR A 168 31.95 3.51 -19.70
C THR A 168 32.92 3.58 -20.89
N GLY A 169 34.13 4.10 -20.67
CA GLY A 169 35.20 4.17 -21.68
C GLY A 169 34.80 4.97 -22.93
N LYS A 170 35.57 4.81 -24.03
CA LYS A 170 35.36 5.54 -25.30
C LYS A 170 34.05 5.20 -26.00
N LYS A 171 33.37 4.11 -25.62
CA LYS A 171 32.14 3.64 -26.25
C LYS A 171 30.87 4.24 -25.64
N HIS A 172 31.00 5.05 -24.56
CA HIS A 172 29.87 5.71 -23.88
C HIS A 172 28.76 4.71 -23.47
N LYS A 173 29.12 3.46 -23.24
CA LYS A 173 28.20 2.34 -22.98
C LYS A 173 28.91 1.28 -22.13
N ILE A 174 28.16 0.66 -21.23
CA ILE A 174 28.64 -0.49 -20.46
C ILE A 174 28.14 -1.76 -21.16
N SER A 175 29.05 -2.45 -21.86
CA SER A 175 28.71 -3.62 -22.69
C SER A 175 29.02 -4.97 -22.02
N LYS A 176 29.80 -4.98 -20.94
CA LYS A 176 30.11 -6.20 -20.17
C LYS A 176 30.23 -5.87 -18.69
N LEU A 177 29.37 -6.45 -17.87
CA LEU A 177 29.49 -6.44 -16.42
C LEU A 177 29.76 -7.86 -15.89
N PRO A 178 30.56 -8.01 -14.82
CA PRO A 178 30.76 -9.31 -14.19
C PRO A 178 29.52 -9.75 -13.38
N GLY A 179 29.38 -11.06 -13.19
CA GLY A 179 28.35 -11.66 -12.34
C GLY A 179 26.97 -11.73 -12.99
N ILE A 180 25.91 -11.75 -12.17
CA ILE A 180 24.50 -11.92 -12.60
C ILE A 180 24.01 -10.85 -13.59
N VAL A 181 24.63 -9.66 -13.56
CA VAL A 181 24.31 -8.54 -14.43
C VAL A 181 24.96 -8.71 -15.80
N GLY A 182 25.95 -9.62 -15.91
CA GLY A 182 26.60 -9.99 -17.16
C GLY A 182 25.62 -10.51 -18.18
N GLY A 183 24.71 -11.40 -17.78
CA GLY A 183 23.65 -11.92 -18.66
C GLY A 183 22.69 -10.84 -19.17
N TRP A 184 22.48 -9.76 -18.43
CA TRP A 184 21.73 -8.60 -18.92
C TRP A 184 22.53 -7.83 -19.97
N THR A 185 23.83 -7.62 -19.72
CA THR A 185 24.73 -6.92 -20.65
C THR A 185 25.13 -7.72 -21.89
N GLU A 186 24.89 -9.03 -21.92
CA GLU A 186 25.04 -9.87 -23.11
C GLU A 186 24.07 -9.49 -24.22
N TYR A 187 22.83 -9.11 -23.86
CA TYR A 187 21.78 -8.77 -24.82
C TYR A 187 21.46 -7.27 -24.84
N ARG A 188 21.87 -6.50 -23.83
CA ARG A 188 21.50 -5.08 -23.68
C ARG A 188 22.68 -4.21 -23.25
N ASP A 189 22.97 -3.19 -24.04
CA ASP A 189 23.89 -2.13 -23.63
C ASP A 189 23.24 -1.25 -22.54
N ILE A 190 24.00 -0.92 -21.49
CA ILE A 190 23.59 0.11 -20.52
C ILE A 190 24.16 1.45 -21.01
N PRO A 191 23.31 2.49 -21.20
CA PRO A 191 23.77 3.81 -21.61
C PRO A 191 24.64 4.47 -20.53
N GLU A 192 25.56 5.34 -20.93
CA GLU A 192 26.38 6.12 -20.00
C GLU A 192 25.49 6.92 -19.01
N PRO A 193 25.72 6.78 -17.69
CA PRO A 193 25.06 7.63 -16.71
C PRO A 193 25.35 9.12 -16.97
N PRO A 194 24.35 10.02 -16.83
CA PRO A 194 24.54 11.43 -17.10
C PRO A 194 25.64 12.04 -16.22
N LYS A 195 26.36 13.04 -16.76
CA LYS A 195 27.50 13.69 -16.07
C LYS A 195 27.12 14.30 -14.72
N GLU A 196 25.87 14.74 -14.59
CA GLU A 196 25.34 15.36 -13.38
C GLU A 196 23.95 14.82 -13.09
N SER A 197 23.61 14.70 -11.80
CA SER A 197 22.25 14.39 -11.38
C SER A 197 21.35 15.60 -11.61
N PHE A 198 20.07 15.37 -11.88
CA PHE A 198 19.08 16.44 -11.96
C PHE A 198 19.10 17.33 -10.72
N ARG A 199 19.31 16.76 -9.52
CA ARG A 199 19.38 17.53 -8.26
C ARG A 199 20.55 18.50 -8.22
N ASN A 200 21.72 18.07 -8.69
CA ASN A 200 22.93 18.91 -8.70
C ASN A 200 22.84 20.00 -9.78
N TRP A 201 22.40 19.64 -10.97
CA TRP A 201 22.10 20.59 -12.05
C TRP A 201 21.07 21.62 -11.60
N TRP A 202 19.94 21.18 -11.02
CA TRP A 202 18.88 22.06 -10.55
C TRP A 202 19.36 23.02 -9.46
N ARG A 203 20.14 22.53 -8.49
CA ARG A 203 20.72 23.40 -7.45
C ARG A 203 21.67 24.43 -8.04
N LYS A 204 22.47 24.06 -9.05
CA LYS A 204 23.37 24.96 -9.74
C LYS A 204 22.59 26.05 -10.49
N GLU A 205 21.59 25.67 -11.27
CA GLU A 205 20.85 26.57 -12.17
C GLU A 205 19.77 27.40 -11.47
N LYS A 206 19.16 26.88 -10.41
CA LYS A 206 18.06 27.52 -9.66
C LYS A 206 18.46 28.00 -8.27
N SER A 207 19.74 28.00 -7.90
CA SER A 207 20.20 28.54 -6.60
C SER A 207 19.89 30.03 -6.40
N GLY A 208 19.58 30.77 -7.49
CA GLY A 208 19.10 32.15 -7.46
C GLY A 208 17.64 32.33 -7.86
N ALA A 209 16.87 31.26 -8.09
CA ALA A 209 15.44 31.41 -8.29
C ALA A 209 14.80 31.84 -6.97
N PRO A 210 13.90 32.85 -6.95
CA PRO A 210 13.14 33.14 -5.75
C PRO A 210 12.52 31.83 -5.28
N ALA A 211 12.68 31.54 -3.98
CA ALA A 211 11.99 30.41 -3.39
C ALA A 211 10.55 30.48 -3.88
N ARG A 212 10.07 29.43 -4.57
CA ARG A 212 8.64 29.34 -4.87
C ARG A 212 7.99 29.56 -3.54
N ASP A 213 7.21 30.65 -3.42
CA ASP A 213 6.46 30.97 -2.22
C ASP A 213 5.73 29.70 -1.85
N SER A 214 6.30 28.98 -0.88
CA SER A 214 5.94 27.60 -0.65
C SER A 214 4.66 27.74 0.12
N ALA A 215 3.54 27.85 -0.63
CA ALA A 215 2.19 28.13 -0.20
C ALA A 215 2.16 28.21 1.32
N GLN A 216 2.43 29.43 1.84
CA GLN A 216 2.67 29.78 3.23
C GLN A 216 2.62 28.55 4.15
N ARG A 217 3.79 27.96 4.47
CA ARG A 217 3.87 26.78 5.35
C ARG A 217 2.90 26.97 6.51
N VAL A 218 1.83 26.20 6.50
CA VAL A 218 0.77 26.33 7.49
C VAL A 218 1.39 25.98 8.82
N ASP A 219 1.44 26.96 9.73
CA ASP A 219 1.89 26.72 11.09
C ASP A 219 0.80 25.89 11.80
N ILE A 220 1.02 24.58 11.81
CA ILE A 220 0.11 23.61 12.40
C ILE A 220 -0.09 23.91 13.89
N ALA A 221 0.94 24.42 14.59
CA ALA A 221 0.82 24.78 15.99
C ALA A 221 -0.07 26.02 16.18
N ALA A 222 0.11 27.05 15.35
CA ALA A 222 -0.75 28.23 15.37
C ALA A 222 -2.21 27.90 15.03
N LEU A 223 -2.46 27.00 14.07
CA LEU A 223 -3.81 26.53 13.75
C LEU A 223 -4.44 25.70 14.87
N ILE A 224 -3.66 24.87 15.57
CA ILE A 224 -4.15 24.11 16.71
C ILE A 224 -4.57 25.06 17.83
N GLU A 225 -3.76 26.07 18.15
CA GLU A 225 -4.11 27.04 19.19
C GLU A 225 -5.31 27.90 18.77
N ALA A 226 -5.38 28.35 17.51
CA ALA A 226 -6.51 29.12 16.99
C ALA A 226 -7.84 28.34 16.93
N ASN A 227 -7.81 27.01 17.02
CA ASN A 227 -8.99 26.14 17.02
C ASN A 227 -9.28 25.52 18.38
N LYS A 228 -8.47 25.81 19.40
CA LYS A 228 -8.69 25.35 20.76
C LYS A 228 -9.98 25.95 21.31
N GLY A 229 -10.83 25.12 21.91
CA GLY A 229 -12.11 25.55 22.47
C GLY A 229 -13.28 25.64 21.47
N LYS A 230 -13.01 25.81 20.17
CA LYS A 230 -14.08 25.88 19.14
C LYS A 230 -14.90 24.60 19.02
N ALA A 231 -14.31 23.45 19.33
CA ALA A 231 -15.06 22.18 19.38
C ALA A 231 -16.07 22.14 20.53
N ALA A 232 -15.72 22.71 21.69
CA ALA A 232 -16.62 22.83 22.83
C ALA A 232 -17.72 23.86 22.56
N GLU A 233 -17.37 24.97 21.90
CA GLU A 233 -18.31 26.00 21.45
C GLU A 233 -19.31 25.43 20.42
N ALA A 234 -18.83 24.67 19.44
CA ALA A 234 -19.68 24.00 18.47
C ALA A 234 -20.62 22.98 19.13
N ALA A 235 -20.14 22.23 20.13
CA ALA A 235 -20.96 21.30 20.90
C ALA A 235 -22.03 22.03 21.74
N ALA A 236 -21.68 23.16 22.35
CA ALA A 236 -22.63 23.99 23.10
C ALA A 236 -23.71 24.59 22.18
N ASN A 237 -23.32 25.09 21.00
CA ASN A 237 -24.24 25.63 20.01
C ASN A 237 -25.16 24.55 19.42
N ALA A 238 -24.62 23.34 19.16
CA ALA A 238 -25.42 22.21 18.71
C ALA A 238 -26.45 21.78 19.77
N LYS A 239 -26.04 21.74 21.05
CA LYS A 239 -26.96 21.45 22.15
C LYS A 239 -28.04 22.51 22.30
N ALA A 240 -27.68 23.80 22.24
CA ALA A 240 -28.64 24.89 22.28
C ALA A 240 -29.64 24.84 21.11
N ALA A 241 -29.19 24.47 19.92
CA ALA A 241 -30.06 24.27 18.76
C ALA A 241 -31.03 23.08 18.96
N MET A 242 -30.55 21.96 19.50
CA MET A 242 -31.39 20.80 19.81
C MET A 242 -32.42 21.09 20.91
N ASP A 243 -32.02 21.81 21.96
CA ASP A 243 -32.91 22.20 23.06
C ASP A 243 -33.98 23.19 22.57
N ALA A 244 -33.62 24.12 21.68
CA ALA A 244 -34.56 25.03 21.03
C ALA A 244 -35.54 24.30 20.10
N GLN A 245 -35.07 23.27 19.39
CA GLN A 245 -35.90 22.45 18.51
C GLN A 245 -36.89 21.58 19.31
N ALA A 246 -36.46 21.01 20.43
CA ALA A 246 -37.32 20.27 21.36
C ALA A 246 -38.37 21.16 22.05
N ALA A 247 -38.09 22.45 22.24
CA ALA A 247 -39.05 23.43 22.77
C ALA A 247 -40.09 23.89 21.73
N HIS A 248 -39.83 23.67 20.43
CA HIS A 248 -40.73 24.07 19.34
C HIS A 248 -41.69 22.97 18.87
N ASP A 249 -41.63 21.76 19.44
CA ASP A 249 -42.63 20.69 19.25
C ASP A 249 -43.71 20.78 20.35
N PRO A 250 -44.85 21.49 20.13
CA PRO A 250 -46.02 21.31 20.97
C PRO A 250 -46.59 19.90 20.74
N LYS A 251 -46.79 19.18 21.84
CA LYS A 251 -47.52 17.90 21.90
C LYS A 251 -48.71 17.89 20.94
N GLU A 252 -48.63 17.12 19.86
CA GLU A 252 -49.82 16.55 19.22
C GLU A 252 -50.40 15.49 20.17
N SER A 253 -51.24 15.97 21.08
CA SER A 253 -52.19 15.16 21.83
C SER A 253 -53.58 15.38 21.26
N ALA A 254 -53.99 14.51 20.35
CA ALA A 254 -55.39 14.15 20.05
C ALA A 254 -55.39 12.80 19.30
#